data_AF-A0A8T7DR74-F1
#
_entry.id   AF-A0A8T7DR74-F1
#
_cell.length_a   1.000
_cell.length_b   1.000
_cell.length_c   1.000
_cell.angle_alpha   90.00
_cell.angle_beta   90.00
_cell.angle_gamma   90.00
#
_symmetry.space_group_name_H-M   'P 1'
#
loop_
_entity.id
_entity.type
_entity.pdbx_description
1 polymer ?
#
loop_
_entity_poly.entity_id
_entity_poly.type
_entity_poly.pdbx_seq_one_letter_code
_entity_poly.pdbx_strand_id
1 'polypeptide(L)' 'MRVHWTGRAKARLRLIHDYIAEDSPQSALQVVDRVTARSQQLKELPRSGRQVPEYNHMDVRELLEKHCGP' A
#
# COMPACT_ATOMS: atom_id res chain seq x y z
N MET A 1 11.92 12.73 2.88
CA MET A 1 12.35 11.80 1.80
C MET A 1 11.33 11.78 0.66
N ARG A 2 11.65 11.26 -0.53
CA ARG A 2 10.71 11.12 -1.66
C ARG A 2 10.21 9.67 -1.75
N VAL A 3 8.90 9.49 -1.90
CA VAL A 3 8.27 8.17 -2.07
C VAL A 3 8.13 7.88 -3.56
N HIS A 4 8.70 6.76 -4.01
CA HIS A 4 8.63 6.31 -5.39
C HIS A 4 7.92 4.96 -5.47
N TRP A 5 6.93 4.87 -6.37
CA TRP A 5 6.22 3.63 -6.66
C TRP A 5 6.82 2.97 -7.90
N THR A 6 7.22 1.70 -7.77
CA THR A 6 7.68 0.92 -8.92
C THR A 6 6.53 0.71 -9.91
N GLY A 7 6.87 0.48 -11.19
CA GLY A 7 5.85 0.15 -12.21
C GLY A 7 5.02 -1.08 -11.81
N ARG A 8 5.68 -2.08 -11.19
CA ARG A 8 5.02 -3.27 -10.66
C ARG A 8 4.03 -2.94 -9.54
N ALA A 9 4.38 -2.04 -8.61
CA ALA A 9 3.48 -1.63 -7.54
C ALA A 9 2.24 -0.90 -8.08
N LYS A 10 2.40 -0.02 -9.07
CA LYS A 10 1.28 0.64 -9.75
C LYS A 10 0.37 -0.36 -10.48
N ALA A 11 0.95 -1.33 -11.17
CA ALA A 11 0.18 -2.39 -11.84
C ALA A 11 -0.62 -3.23 -10.83
N ARG A 12 -0.02 -3.59 -9.69
CA ARG A 12 -0.73 -4.32 -8.62
C ARG A 12 -1.87 -3.51 -8.02
N LEU A 13 -1.71 -2.20 -7.83
CA LEU A 13 -2.81 -1.34 -7.37
C LEU A 13 -3.99 -1.35 -8.36
N ARG A 14 -3.72 -1.31 -9.66
CA ARG A 14 -4.78 -1.42 -10.69
C ARG A 14 -5.48 -2.77 -10.64
N LEU A 15 -4.74 -3.87 -10.51
CA LEU A 15 -5.35 -5.20 -10.38
C LEU A 15 -6.26 -5.31 -9.14
N ILE A 16 -5.84 -4.75 -8.01
CA ILE A 16 -6.67 -4.69 -6.79
C ILE A 16 -7.93 -3.87 -7.04
N HIS A 17 -7.79 -2.70 -7.68
CA HIS A 17 -8.92 -1.86 -8.04
C HIS A 17 -9.91 -2.61 -8.95
N ASP A 18 -9.43 -3.17 -10.06
CA ASP A 18 -10.25 -3.80 -11.08
C ASP A 18 -11.01 -4.99 -10.49
N TYR A 19 -10.35 -5.80 -9.65
CA TYR A 19 -10.98 -6.91 -8.94
C TYR A 19 -12.11 -6.46 -8.01
N ILE A 20 -11.91 -5.42 -7.19
CA ILE A 20 -12.94 -4.93 -6.26
C ILE A 20 -14.06 -4.20 -7.02
N ALA A 21 -13.73 -3.56 -8.14
CA ALA A 21 -14.69 -2.79 -8.94
C ALA A 21 -15.74 -3.68 -9.62
N GLU A 22 -15.48 -4.99 -9.78
CA GLU A 22 -16.47 -5.98 -10.21
C GLU A 22 -17.69 -6.00 -9.26
N ASP A 23 -17.46 -5.83 -7.96
CA ASP A 23 -18.53 -5.80 -6.94
C ASP A 23 -18.95 -4.36 -6.59
N SER A 24 -17.98 -3.47 -6.37
CA SER A 24 -18.22 -2.08 -5.93
C SER A 24 -17.10 -1.14 -6.39
N PRO A 25 -17.34 -0.36 -7.46
CA PRO A 25 -16.39 0.65 -7.94
C PRO A 25 -16.02 1.69 -6.88
N GLN A 26 -16.97 2.04 -6.00
CA GLN A 26 -16.74 3.00 -4.92
C GLN A 26 -15.78 2.42 -3.87
N SER A 27 -15.96 1.14 -3.50
CA SER A 27 -15.05 0.46 -2.58
C SER A 27 -13.66 0.30 -3.18
N ALA A 28 -13.56 0.01 -4.47
CA ALA A 28 -12.28 -0.09 -5.19
C ALA A 28 -11.47 1.20 -5.08
N LEU A 29 -12.10 2.36 -5.33
CA LEU A 29 -11.47 3.68 -5.16
C LEU A 29 -11.02 3.91 -3.72
N GLN A 30 -11.87 3.62 -2.73
CA GLN A 30 -11.52 3.78 -1.32
C GLN A 30 -10.31 2.93 -0.92
N VAL A 31 -10.18 1.70 -1.43
CA VAL A 31 -9.02 0.86 -1.15
C VAL A 31 -7.74 1.45 -1.74
N VAL A 32 -7.77 1.90 -2.99
CA VAL A 32 -6.61 2.54 -3.64
C VAL A 32 -6.20 3.81 -2.89
N ASP A 33 -7.17 4.64 -2.51
CA ASP A 33 -6.92 5.88 -1.76
C ASP A 33 -6.29 5.61 -0.40
N ARG A 34 -6.81 4.63 0.36
CA ARG A 34 -6.22 4.25 1.66
C ARG A 34 -4.78 3.77 1.52
N VAL A 35 -4.51 2.88 0.56
CA VAL A 35 -3.16 2.34 0.34
C VAL A 35 -2.19 3.44 -0.09
N THR A 36 -2.59 4.32 -1.00
CA THR A 36 -1.73 5.41 -1.48
C THR A 36 -1.53 6.47 -0.39
N ALA A 37 -2.56 6.83 0.37
CA ALA A 37 -2.48 7.75 1.50
C ALA A 37 -1.57 7.20 2.61
N ARG A 38 -1.69 5.91 2.96
CA ARG A 38 -0.84 5.25 3.97
C ARG A 38 0.65 5.34 3.62
N SER A 39 0.99 5.32 2.33
CA SER A 39 2.39 5.47 1.87
C SER A 39 2.95 6.88 2.08
N GLN A 40 2.10 7.91 2.19
CA GLN A 40 2.56 9.30 2.29
C GLN A 40 3.34 9.57 3.57
N GLN A 41 3.02 8.87 4.68
CA GLN A 41 3.74 9.01 5.95
C GLN A 41 5.24 8.66 5.82
N LEU A 42 5.62 7.85 4.83
CA LEU A 42 7.00 7.43 4.61
C LEU A 42 7.92 8.60 4.22
N LYS A 43 7.35 9.75 3.82
CA LYS A 43 8.11 10.99 3.61
C LYS A 43 8.82 11.44 4.89
N GLU A 44 8.13 11.31 6.02
CA GLU A 44 8.58 11.75 7.36
C GLU A 44 9.08 10.58 8.21
N LEU A 45 8.41 9.43 8.15
CA LEU A 45 8.69 8.24 8.95
C LEU A 45 9.05 7.02 8.07
N PRO A 46 10.17 7.05 7.33
CA PRO A 46 10.53 6.00 6.37
C PRO A 46 10.76 4.61 7.01
N ARG A 47 10.99 4.56 8.33
CA ARG A 47 11.20 3.32 9.10
C ARG A 47 10.00 2.90 9.95
N SER A 48 8.83 3.50 9.76
CA SER A 48 7.60 3.17 10.48
C SER A 48 7.06 1.75 10.20
N GLY A 49 7.49 1.13 9.10
CA GLY A 49 7.18 -0.26 8.79
C GLY A 49 7.99 -1.26 9.62
N ARG A 50 7.39 -2.42 9.90
CA ARG A 50 8.05 -3.56 10.55
C ARG A 50 9.08 -4.15 9.59
N GLN A 51 10.26 -4.51 10.08
CA GLN A 51 11.22 -5.28 9.28
C GLN A 51 10.62 -6.65 8.97
N VAL A 52 10.91 -7.19 7.78
CA VAL A 52 10.40 -8.49 7.35
C VAL A 52 11.54 -9.51 7.38
N PRO A 53 11.68 -10.33 8.44
CA PRO A 53 12.83 -11.22 8.64
C PRO A 53 13.03 -12.21 7.49
N GLU A 54 11.96 -12.61 6.84
CA GLU A 54 11.93 -13.60 5.76
C GLU A 54 12.75 -13.16 4.52
N TYR A 55 12.93 -11.85 4.33
CA TYR A 55 13.74 -11.31 3.23
C TYR A 55 15.23 -11.17 3.58
N ASN A 56 15.63 -11.46 4.82
CA ASN A 56 17.00 -11.30 5.35
C ASN A 56 17.66 -9.94 4.95
N HIS A 57 16.85 -8.88 4.89
CA HIS A 57 17.27 -7.57 4.41
C HIS A 57 16.60 -6.47 5.23
N MET A 58 17.38 -5.70 5.98
CA MET A 58 16.88 -4.71 6.97
C MET A 58 16.10 -3.54 6.35
N ASP A 59 16.30 -3.29 5.06
CA ASP A 59 15.58 -2.24 4.31
C ASP A 59 14.25 -2.71 3.75
N VAL A 60 13.96 -4.03 3.77
CA VAL A 60 12.63 -4.54 3.40
C VAL A 60 11.72 -4.45 4.61
N ARG A 61 10.68 -3.63 4.45
CA ARG A 61 9.72 -3.32 5.52
C ARG A 61 8.30 -3.47 5.02
N GLU A 62 7.43 -3.94 5.89
CA GLU A 62 5.99 -3.97 5.64
C GLU A 62 5.30 -2.86 6.41
N LEU A 63 4.32 -2.26 5.75
CA LEU A 63 3.45 -1.23 6.32
C LEU A 63 2.02 -1.66 6.04
N LEU A 64 1.32 -2.05 7.09
CA LEU A 64 -0.05 -2.53 6.97
C LEU A 64 -1.01 -1.35 6.87
N GLU A 65 -1.90 -1.42 5.89
CA GLU A 65 -3.13 -0.64 5.87
C GLU A 65 -4.28 -1.58 6.24
N LYS A 66 -4.87 -1.35 7.41
CA LYS A 66 -5.95 -2.20 7.91
C LYS A 66 -7.25 -1.75 7.29
N HIS A 67 -8.04 -2.71 6.80
CA HIS A 67 -9.45 -2.47 6.60
C HIS A 67 -10.11 -2.38 7.99
N CYS A 68 -10.21 -1.17 8.54
CA CYS A 68 -11.26 -0.91 9.53
C CYS A 68 -12.58 -0.78 8.74
N GLY A 69 -13.34 -1.85 8.71
CA GLY A 69 -14.80 -1.79 8.55
C GLY A 69 -15.45 -1.65 9.93
N PRO A 70 -16.75 -1.29 10.02
CA PRO A 70 -17.53 -1.60 11.21
C PRO A 70 -17.54 -3.11 11.49
#